data_AF-A0A0G4AZ64-F1
#
_entry.id   AF-A0A0G4AZ64-F1
#
_cell.length_a   1.000
_cell.length_b   1.000
_cell.length_c   1.000
_cell.angle_alpha   90.00
_cell.angle_beta   90.00
_cell.angle_gamma   90.00
#
_symmetry.space_group_name_H-M   'P 1'
#
loop_
_entity.id
_entity.type
_entity.pdbx_description
1 polymer ?
#
loop_
_entity_poly.entity_id
_entity_poly.type
_entity_poly.pdbx_seq_one_letter_code
_entity_poly.pdbx_strand_id
1 'polypeptide(L)'
;MQNIRIKRFLYLVRHRYMTINNVVVVIAALLAISWAWASVGVVQRNYSLQREVDDKKRQQQLVELEAENLAYEQKYYKSEEYKALEVRTRLGLVDKGEKVVILPPNSPAAELYDKQQDEKLTGKQVATEEQGELQEWLNFLFGGSGGGSKNTSS
;
A
#
# COMPACT_ATOMS: atom_id res chain seq x y z
N MET A 1 -71.14 -3.06 -4.61
CA MET A 1 -71.52 -3.79 -5.84
C MET A 1 -70.31 -4.03 -6.77
N GLN A 2 -69.23 -4.71 -6.33
CA GLN A 2 -68.02 -4.92 -7.15
C GLN A 2 -67.75 -6.38 -7.58
N ASN A 3 -68.53 -7.34 -7.07
CA ASN A 3 -68.29 -8.77 -7.30
C ASN A 3 -68.79 -9.29 -8.66
N ILE A 4 -69.66 -8.56 -9.36
CA ILE A 4 -70.27 -9.05 -10.60
C ILE A 4 -69.31 -8.92 -11.79
N ARG A 5 -68.49 -7.85 -11.82
CA ARG A 5 -67.50 -7.63 -12.89
C ARG A 5 -66.36 -8.63 -12.81
N ILE A 6 -65.89 -8.93 -11.60
CA ILE A 6 -64.84 -9.92 -11.33
C ILE A 6 -65.34 -11.34 -11.67
N LYS A 7 -66.57 -11.69 -11.28
CA LYS A 7 -67.16 -12.99 -11.62
C LYS A 7 -67.34 -13.18 -13.13
N ARG A 8 -67.76 -12.14 -13.86
CA ARG A 8 -67.87 -12.19 -15.33
C ARG A 8 -66.51 -12.29 -16.00
N PHE A 9 -65.51 -11.56 -15.51
CA PHE A 9 -64.14 -11.64 -16.01
C PHE A 9 -63.56 -13.05 -15.78
N LEU A 10 -63.71 -13.60 -14.58
CA LEU A 10 -63.29 -14.98 -14.27
C LEU A 10 -64.03 -16.02 -15.11
N TYR A 11 -65.32 -15.82 -15.40
CA TYR A 11 -66.10 -16.72 -16.25
C TYR A 11 -65.61 -16.70 -17.71
N LEU A 12 -65.34 -15.51 -18.26
CA LEU A 12 -64.83 -15.34 -19.62
C LEU A 12 -63.40 -15.88 -19.76
N VAL A 13 -62.56 -15.68 -18.75
CA VAL A 13 -61.20 -16.24 -18.71
C VAL A 13 -61.25 -17.76 -18.59
N ARG A 14 -62.09 -18.30 -17.71
CA ARG A 14 -62.27 -19.75 -17.52
C ARG A 14 -62.72 -20.43 -18.80
N HIS A 15 -63.77 -19.94 -19.44
CA HIS A 15 -64.42 -20.70 -20.51
C HIS A 15 -63.67 -20.63 -21.85
N ARG A 16 -62.84 -19.59 -22.07
CA ARG A 16 -62.08 -19.39 -23.32
C ARG A 16 -60.60 -19.78 -23.21
N TYR A 17 -60.02 -19.83 -22.01
CA TYR A 17 -58.59 -20.08 -21.81
C TYR A 17 -58.26 -21.33 -20.97
N MET A 18 -59.21 -21.99 -20.29
CA MET A 18 -58.97 -23.31 -19.66
C MET A 18 -59.05 -24.47 -20.66
N THR A 19 -58.14 -24.47 -21.63
CA THR A 19 -57.74 -25.70 -22.32
C THR A 19 -56.49 -26.24 -21.62
N ILE A 20 -56.34 -27.56 -21.55
CA ILE A 20 -55.20 -28.22 -20.85
C ILE A 20 -53.86 -27.63 -21.30
N ASN A 21 -53.74 -27.28 -22.58
CA ASN A 21 -52.53 -26.70 -23.17
C ASN A 21 -52.14 -25.35 -22.52
N ASN A 22 -53.10 -24.46 -22.27
CA ASN A 22 -52.82 -23.17 -21.65
C ASN A 22 -52.44 -23.29 -20.17
N VAL A 23 -53.00 -24.29 -19.47
CA VAL A 23 -52.63 -24.57 -18.06
C VAL A 23 -51.17 -25.00 -17.96
N VAL A 24 -50.71 -25.85 -18.88
CA VAL A 24 -49.31 -26.28 -18.95
C VAL A 24 -48.37 -25.09 -19.21
N VAL A 25 -48.73 -24.19 -20.13
CA VAL A 25 -47.95 -22.98 -20.42
C VAL A 25 -47.84 -22.06 -19.20
N VAL A 26 -48.94 -21.86 -18.46
CA VAL A 26 -48.93 -21.05 -17.23
C VAL A 26 -48.04 -21.68 -16.16
N ILE A 27 -48.10 -23.00 -15.97
CA ILE A 27 -47.24 -23.70 -15.02
C ILE A 27 -45.76 -23.57 -15.42
N ALA A 28 -45.44 -23.77 -16.70
CA ALA A 28 -44.08 -23.61 -17.21
C ALA A 28 -43.55 -22.17 -17.01
N ALA A 29 -44.40 -21.17 -17.23
CA ALA A 29 -44.04 -19.77 -16.98
C ALA A 29 -43.77 -19.49 -15.49
N LEU A 30 -44.58 -20.04 -14.58
CA LEU A 30 -44.36 -19.92 -13.14
C LEU A 30 -43.06 -20.60 -12.70
N LEU A 31 -42.74 -21.76 -13.25
CA LEU A 31 -41.47 -22.45 -12.98
C LEU A 31 -40.27 -21.63 -13.48
N ALA A 32 -40.36 -21.06 -14.68
CA ALA A 32 -39.31 -20.20 -15.24
C ALA A 32 -39.08 -18.94 -14.38
N ILE A 33 -40.15 -18.31 -13.91
CA ILE A 33 -40.07 -17.15 -12.99
C ILE A 33 -39.48 -17.58 -11.64
N SER A 34 -39.87 -18.74 -11.12
CA SER A 34 -39.32 -19.29 -9.88
C SER A 34 -37.83 -19.57 -9.98
N TRP A 35 -37.34 -20.04 -11.14
CA TRP A 35 -35.92 -20.25 -11.40
C TRP A 35 -35.16 -18.93 -11.53
N ALA A 36 -35.74 -17.94 -12.21
CA ALA A 36 -35.15 -16.61 -12.32
C ALA A 36 -35.00 -15.94 -10.94
N TRP A 37 -36.00 -16.08 -10.06
CA TRP A 37 -35.95 -15.53 -8.70
C TRP A 37 -34.96 -16.27 -7.78
N ALA A 38 -34.80 -17.59 -7.96
CA ALA A 38 -33.82 -18.38 -7.20
C ALA A 38 -32.37 -17.99 -7.53
N SER A 39 -32.09 -17.62 -8.78
CA SER A 39 -30.76 -17.16 -9.23
C SER A 39 -30.31 -15.88 -8.51
N VAL A 40 -31.21 -14.93 -8.28
CA VAL A 40 -30.90 -13.64 -7.64
C VAL A 40 -30.44 -13.81 -6.19
N GLY A 41 -31.01 -14.76 -5.43
CA GLY A 41 -30.65 -15.01 -4.03
C GLY A 41 -29.27 -15.66 -3.85
N VAL A 42 -28.82 -16.46 -4.83
CA VAL A 42 -27.51 -17.12 -4.79
C VAL A 42 -26.37 -16.11 -4.97
N VAL A 43 -26.58 -15.08 -5.79
CA VAL A 43 -25.59 -14.01 -6.00
C VAL A 43 -25.33 -13.26 -4.70
N GLN A 44 -26.37 -12.82 -3.98
CA GLN A 44 -26.18 -12.08 -2.72
C GLN A 44 -25.50 -12.90 -1.62
N ARG A 45 -25.82 -14.20 -1.50
CA ARG A 45 -25.27 -15.05 -0.43
C ARG A 45 -23.81 -15.45 -0.69
N ASN A 46 -23.40 -15.56 -1.95
CA ASN A 46 -22.02 -15.85 -2.31
C ASN A 46 -21.10 -14.65 -2.04
N TYR A 47 -21.56 -13.43 -2.31
CA TYR A 47 -20.79 -12.20 -2.06
C TYR A 47 -20.50 -11.96 -0.56
N SER A 48 -21.44 -12.26 0.35
CA SER A 48 -21.19 -12.09 1.79
C SER A 48 -20.18 -13.11 2.32
N LEU A 49 -20.27 -14.36 1.85
CA LEU A 49 -19.33 -15.42 2.21
C LEU A 49 -17.92 -15.15 1.65
N GLN A 50 -17.82 -14.65 0.42
CA GLN A 50 -16.54 -14.25 -0.18
C GLN A 50 -15.90 -13.09 0.58
N ARG A 51 -16.68 -12.06 0.97
CA ARG A 51 -16.13 -10.94 1.75
C ARG A 51 -15.55 -11.37 3.09
N GLU A 52 -16.24 -12.24 3.83
CA GLU A 52 -15.73 -12.72 5.12
C GLU A 52 -14.44 -13.53 4.95
N VAL A 53 -14.34 -14.32 3.89
CA VAL A 53 -13.10 -15.07 3.55
C VAL A 53 -11.98 -14.12 3.16
N ASP A 54 -12.25 -13.10 2.35
CA ASP A 54 -11.25 -12.13 1.89
C ASP A 54 -10.76 -11.22 3.03
N ASP A 55 -11.64 -10.85 3.96
CA ASP A 55 -11.29 -10.11 5.16
C ASP A 55 -10.39 -10.96 6.08
N LYS A 56 -10.74 -12.23 6.32
CA LYS A 56 -9.93 -13.15 7.13
C LYS A 56 -8.58 -13.46 6.50
N LYS A 57 -8.50 -13.63 5.17
CA LYS A 57 -7.24 -13.82 4.46
C LYS A 57 -6.31 -12.62 4.60
N ARG A 58 -6.85 -11.40 4.47
CA ARG A 58 -6.06 -10.17 4.66
C ARG A 58 -5.53 -10.07 6.10
N GLN A 59 -6.35 -10.37 7.10
CA GLN A 59 -5.90 -10.40 8.49
C GLN A 59 -4.80 -11.43 8.71
N GLN A 60 -4.92 -12.63 8.15
CA GLN A 60 -3.89 -13.67 8.26
C GLN A 60 -2.57 -13.21 7.64
N GLN A 61 -2.59 -12.63 6.44
CA GLN A 61 -1.39 -12.12 5.77
C GLN A 61 -0.69 -11.02 6.57
N LEU A 62 -1.45 -10.11 7.20
CA LEU A 62 -0.88 -9.07 8.05
C LEU A 62 -0.17 -9.65 9.27
N VAL A 63 -0.80 -10.61 9.95
CA VAL A 63 -0.22 -11.27 11.13
C VAL A 63 1.01 -12.10 10.75
N GLU A 64 0.98 -12.78 9.61
CA GLU A 64 2.12 -13.54 9.11
C GLU A 64 3.30 -12.62 8.80
N LEU A 65 3.05 -11.49 8.14
CA LEU A 65 4.09 -10.50 7.85
C LEU A 65 4.66 -9.87 9.13
N GLU A 66 3.83 -9.59 10.13
CA GLU A 66 4.27 -9.07 11.43
C GLU A 66 5.14 -10.11 12.17
N ALA A 67 4.76 -11.38 12.14
CA ALA A 67 5.53 -12.46 12.72
C ALA A 67 6.88 -12.65 12.01
N GLU A 68 6.91 -12.58 10.68
CA GLU A 68 8.15 -12.62 9.90
C GLU A 68 9.07 -11.46 10.25
N ASN A 69 8.52 -10.23 10.31
CA ASN A 69 9.28 -9.04 10.68
C ASN A 69 9.89 -9.20 12.08
N LEU A 70 9.08 -9.59 13.08
CA LEU A 70 9.56 -9.82 14.45
C LEU A 70 10.65 -10.92 14.50
N ALA A 71 10.53 -11.96 13.66
CA ALA A 71 11.54 -12.99 13.55
C ALA A 71 12.85 -12.46 12.92
N TYR A 72 12.78 -11.56 11.93
CA TYR A 72 13.94 -10.88 11.37
C TYR A 72 14.61 -9.95 12.38
N GLU A 73 13.85 -9.15 13.12
CA GLU A 73 14.38 -8.30 14.19
C GLU A 73 15.10 -9.12 15.25
N GLN A 74 14.50 -10.22 15.71
CA GLN A 74 15.15 -11.13 16.65
C GLN A 74 16.44 -11.73 16.09
N LYS A 75 16.48 -12.09 14.81
CA LYS A 75 17.70 -12.60 14.16
C LYS A 75 18.78 -11.53 14.10
N TYR A 76 18.41 -10.30 13.76
CA TYR A 76 19.31 -9.15 13.74
C TYR A 76 19.95 -8.91 15.11
N TYR A 77 19.15 -8.86 16.18
CA TYR A 77 19.69 -8.69 17.55
C TYR A 77 20.53 -9.87 18.04
N LYS A 78 20.29 -11.08 17.52
CA LYS A 78 21.10 -12.27 17.82
C LYS A 78 22.37 -12.37 16.99
N SER A 79 22.51 -11.57 15.92
CA SER A 79 23.68 -11.59 15.05
C SER A 79 24.94 -11.17 15.80
N GLU A 80 26.07 -11.74 15.40
CA GLU A 80 27.37 -11.42 16.01
C GLU A 80 27.76 -9.97 15.73
N GLU A 81 27.41 -9.44 14.56
CA GLU A 81 27.64 -8.03 14.18
C GLU A 81 26.93 -7.07 15.14
N TYR A 82 25.64 -7.31 15.42
CA TYR A 82 24.89 -6.47 16.36
C TYR A 82 25.48 -6.55 17.77
N LYS A 83 25.82 -7.75 18.24
CA LYS A 83 26.48 -7.92 19.55
C LYS A 83 27.83 -7.23 19.61
N ALA A 84 28.63 -7.31 18.55
CA ALA A 84 29.94 -6.66 18.47
C ALA A 84 29.81 -5.13 18.49
N LEU A 85 28.86 -4.58 17.74
CA LEU A 85 28.54 -3.14 17.78
C LEU A 85 28.09 -2.72 19.18
N GLU A 86 27.18 -3.46 19.80
CA GLU A 86 26.67 -3.15 21.15
C GLU A 86 27.78 -3.21 22.20
N VAL A 87 28.69 -4.19 22.10
CA VAL A 87 29.90 -4.30 22.94
C VAL A 87 30.82 -3.09 22.74
N ARG A 88 31.06 -2.68 21.49
CA ARG A 88 31.86 -1.48 21.17
C ARG A 88 31.24 -0.22 21.75
N THR A 89 29.92 -0.04 21.59
CA THR A 89 29.20 1.13 22.10
C THR A 89 29.18 1.16 23.63
N ARG A 90 28.96 0.03 24.31
CA ARG A 90 28.81 -0.02 25.77
C ARG A 90 30.13 -0.03 26.52
N LEU A 91 31.12 -0.78 26.02
CA LEU A 91 32.39 -0.99 26.71
C LEU A 91 33.52 -0.12 26.15
N GLY A 92 33.30 0.54 25.00
CA GLY A 92 34.36 1.27 24.30
C GLY A 92 35.49 0.38 23.80
N LEU A 93 35.28 -0.95 23.80
CA LEU A 93 36.26 -1.95 23.43
C LEU A 93 36.20 -2.18 21.92
N VAL A 94 37.29 -1.84 21.25
CA VAL A 94 37.50 -2.10 19.82
C VAL A 94 38.19 -3.44 19.61
N ASP A 95 37.90 -4.08 18.47
CA ASP A 95 38.55 -5.34 18.10
C ASP A 95 40.03 -5.14 17.77
N LYS A 96 40.80 -6.23 17.82
CA LYS A 96 42.24 -6.21 17.50
C LYS A 96 42.46 -5.70 16.06
N GLY A 97 43.00 -4.49 15.94
CA GLY A 97 43.33 -3.84 14.66
C GLY A 97 42.54 -2.55 14.38
N GLU A 98 41.51 -2.25 15.19
CA GLU A 98 40.69 -1.03 15.05
C GLU A 98 41.22 0.09 15.97
N LYS A 99 41.36 1.32 15.45
CA LYS A 99 41.92 2.46 16.17
C LYS A 99 40.82 3.47 16.53
N VAL A 100 40.47 3.58 17.81
CA VAL A 100 39.55 4.63 18.29
C VAL A 100 40.30 5.96 18.34
N VAL A 101 39.79 6.95 17.60
CA VAL A 101 40.29 8.33 17.67
C VAL A 101 39.38 9.12 18.60
N ILE A 102 39.85 9.37 19.83
CA ILE A 102 39.18 10.28 20.75
C ILE A 102 39.60 11.70 20.36
N LEU A 103 38.66 12.46 19.79
CA LEU A 103 38.92 13.85 19.45
C LEU A 103 38.82 14.74 20.71
N PRO A 104 39.72 15.72 20.88
CA PRO A 104 39.55 16.74 21.90
C PRO A 104 38.27 17.56 21.63
N PRO A 105 37.69 18.23 22.66
CA PRO A 105 36.57 19.13 22.47
C PRO A 105 36.86 20.11 21.33
N ASN A 106 35.86 20.32 20.49
CA ASN A 106 36.02 21.07 19.25
C ASN A 106 36.56 22.48 19.58
N SER A 107 37.56 22.93 18.83
CA SER A 107 38.10 24.27 19.08
C SER A 107 37.03 25.34 18.83
N PRO A 108 37.05 26.51 19.49
CA PRO A 108 36.10 27.58 19.20
C PRO A 108 36.08 27.96 17.71
N ALA A 109 37.22 27.83 17.02
CA ALA A 109 37.31 28.07 15.57
C ALA A 109 36.53 27.03 14.75
N ALA A 110 36.49 25.77 15.19
CA ALA A 110 35.75 24.71 14.52
C ALA A 110 34.24 24.80 14.80
N GLU A 111 33.82 25.18 16.01
CA GLU A 111 32.41 25.47 16.28
C GLU A 111 31.89 26.67 15.47
N LEU A 112 32.74 27.68 15.26
CA LEU A 112 32.43 28.81 14.39
C LEU A 112 32.40 28.40 12.91
N TYR A 113 33.25 27.46 12.51
CA TYR A 113 33.25 26.91 11.15
C TYR A 113 31.97 26.10 10.88
N ASP A 114 31.56 25.23 11.82
CA ASP A 114 30.34 24.45 11.75
C ASP A 114 29.10 25.36 11.68
N LYS A 115 29.03 26.41 12.52
CA LYS A 115 27.95 27.40 12.46
C LYS A 115 27.92 28.19 11.16
N GLN A 116 29.09 28.59 10.62
CA GLN A 116 29.17 29.26 9.32
C GLN A 116 28.78 28.33 8.16
N GLN A 117 28.99 27.02 8.31
CA GLN A 117 28.62 26.03 7.33
C GLN A 117 27.12 25.72 7.39
N ASP A 118 26.54 25.63 8.59
CA ASP A 118 25.10 25.53 8.82
C ASP A 118 24.36 26.78 8.33
N GLU A 119 24.91 27.98 8.54
CA GLU A 119 24.38 29.22 7.98
C GLU A 119 24.53 29.28 6.45
N LYS A 120 25.58 28.70 5.86
CA LYS A 120 25.70 28.58 4.39
C LYS A 120 24.70 27.58 3.80
N LEU A 121 24.39 26.50 4.53
CA LEU A 121 23.39 25.50 4.14
C LEU A 121 21.96 26.03 4.30
N THR A 122 21.72 26.90 5.29
CA THR A 122 20.39 27.47 5.57
C THR A 122 20.17 28.84 4.88
N GLY A 123 21.25 29.52 4.47
CA GLY A 123 21.24 30.93 4.03
C GLY A 123 21.37 31.20 2.54
N LYS A 124 21.42 30.17 1.67
CA LYS A 124 21.42 30.37 0.21
C LYS A 124 20.04 30.15 -0.41
N GLN A 125 19.05 30.91 0.04
CA GLN A 125 17.94 31.30 -0.85
C GLN A 125 18.40 32.49 -1.70
N VAL A 126 19.24 32.21 -2.69
CA VAL A 126 19.56 33.17 -3.74
C VAL A 126 19.00 32.60 -5.03
N ALA A 127 17.91 33.20 -5.47
CA ALA A 127 17.33 33.00 -6.78
C ALA A 127 18.42 33.13 -7.86
N THR A 128 18.78 32.02 -8.51
CA THR A 128 19.34 31.94 -9.87
C THR A 128 19.24 30.48 -10.33
N GLU A 129 18.34 30.27 -11.27
CA GLU A 129 18.23 29.16 -12.23
C GLU A 129 17.96 27.74 -11.70
N GLU A 130 16.78 27.24 -12.09
CA GLU A 130 16.26 25.89 -11.89
C GLU A 130 17.14 24.83 -12.59
N GLN A 131 18.25 24.46 -11.97
CA GLN A 131 18.72 23.08 -12.05
C GLN A 131 18.46 22.46 -10.69
N GLY A 132 17.35 21.74 -10.59
CA GLY A 132 16.93 21.12 -9.34
C GLY A 132 18.03 20.22 -8.80
N GLU A 133 18.22 20.20 -7.48
CA GLU A 133 19.27 19.46 -6.77
C GLU A 133 19.45 18.01 -7.29
N LEU A 134 18.38 17.37 -7.74
CA LEU A 134 18.41 16.04 -8.38
C LEU A 134 19.23 15.98 -9.67
N GLN A 135 19.23 17.01 -10.50
CA GLN A 135 20.01 17.07 -11.75
C GLN A 135 21.51 17.18 -11.45
N GLU A 136 21.91 17.88 -10.39
CA GLU A 136 23.29 17.86 -9.90
C GLU A 136 23.69 16.46 -9.41
N TRP A 137 22.82 15.81 -8.61
CA TRP A 137 23.06 14.44 -8.15
C TRP A 137 23.15 13.44 -9.30
N LEU A 138 22.28 13.55 -10.31
CA LEU A 138 22.31 12.70 -11.49
C LEU A 138 23.58 12.96 -12.32
N ASN A 139 23.99 14.22 -12.49
CA ASN A 139 25.23 14.56 -13.18
C ASN A 139 26.48 14.07 -12.43
N PHE A 140 26.47 14.07 -11.09
CA PHE A 140 27.54 13.52 -10.26
C PHE A 140 27.63 11.99 -10.40
N LEU A 141 26.50 11.29 -10.26
CA LEU A 141 26.46 9.83 -10.29
C LEU A 141 26.74 9.25 -11.69
N PHE A 142 26.41 10.00 -12.75
CA PHE A 142 26.51 9.53 -14.14
C PHE A 142 27.49 10.33 -15.01
N GLY A 143 28.31 11.21 -14.41
CA GLY A 143 29.51 11.78 -15.04
C GLY A 143 29.27 12.85 -16.10
N GLY A 144 28.36 13.80 -15.84
CA GLY A 144 27.97 14.86 -16.78
C GLY A 144 28.84 16.12 -16.83
N SER A 145 29.79 16.35 -15.91
CA SER A 145 30.65 17.55 -15.93
C SER A 145 32.03 17.29 -16.52
N GLY A 146 32.08 17.02 -17.82
CA GLY A 146 33.28 17.12 -18.64
C GLY A 146 33.30 18.43 -19.43
N GLY A 147 33.71 19.54 -18.83
CA GLY A 147 33.80 20.83 -19.52
C GLY A 147 34.51 21.90 -18.70
N GLY A 148 35.79 22.13 -18.99
CA GLY A 148 36.70 22.95 -18.19
C GLY A 148 36.35 24.44 -18.14
N SER A 149 36.45 25.01 -16.94
CA SER A 149 36.72 26.44 -16.76
C SER A 149 38.24 26.66 -16.85
N LYS A 150 38.75 26.88 -18.06
CA LYS A 150 40.00 27.62 -18.25
C LYS A 150 39.60 29.08 -18.40
N ASN A 151 39.60 29.83 -17.30
CA ASN A 151 39.74 31.28 -17.39
C ASN A 151 41.21 31.63 -17.16
N THR A 152 41.90 31.84 -18.28
CA THR A 152 43.20 32.49 -18.36
C THR A 152 43.03 33.97 -18.07
N SER A 153 43.66 34.47 -17.01
CA SER A 153 43.92 35.90 -16.86
C SER A 153 45.12 36.29 -17.73
N SER A 154 44.91 37.25 -18.64
CA SER A 154 45.91 38.14 -19.20
C SER A 154 45.22 39.47 -19.50
#